data_AF-A0A9W7FHX5-F1
#
_entry.id   AF-A0A9W7FHX5-F1
#
_cell.length_a   1.000
_cell.length_b   1.000
_cell.length_c   1.000
_cell.angle_alpha   90.00
_cell.angle_beta   90.00
_cell.angle_gamma   90.00
#
_symmetry.space_group_name_H-M   'P 1'
#
loop_
_entity.id
_entity.type
_entity.pdbx_description
1 polymer ?
#
loop_
_entity_poly.entity_id
_entity_poly.type
_entity_poly.pdbx_seq_one_letter_code
_entity_poly.pdbx_strand_id
1 'polypeptide(L)'
;MSASTPQTDDEASRRDSALADNIDRKGRNAYYYAHAHKADGPVWDMKPEPRLLKTEKVEGEKEAVVVARPITDYAWEDQDKKVKIYVMFEGVGELSDDAVKLNFAENSFSLTVMGYKGENHKLTFATLFANIENATAKKKPNKVILTLFKTEENSWPCIAQGTPS
;
A
#
# COMPACT_ATOMS: atom_id res chain seq x y z
N MET A 1 -7.21 -5.34 -84.44
CA MET A 1 -6.82 -6.24 -83.34
C MET A 1 -5.38 -6.65 -83.56
N SER A 2 -4.57 -6.54 -82.51
CA SER A 2 -3.16 -6.95 -82.36
C SER A 2 -2.04 -5.98 -82.78
N ALA A 3 -1.07 -5.90 -81.85
CA ALA A 3 0.31 -5.42 -81.91
C ALA A 3 0.60 -3.90 -81.84
N SER A 4 1.25 -3.47 -80.75
CA SER A 4 2.65 -2.99 -80.76
C SER A 4 3.08 -2.46 -79.37
N THR A 5 4.07 -3.13 -78.77
CA THR A 5 5.10 -2.61 -77.83
C THR A 5 5.94 -1.50 -78.50
N PRO A 6 6.98 -0.85 -77.90
CA PRO A 6 7.63 -0.94 -76.56
C PRO A 6 8.10 0.43 -75.95
N GLN A 7 8.86 0.34 -74.84
CA GLN A 7 10.09 1.12 -74.56
C GLN A 7 9.93 2.55 -73.96
N THR A 8 10.73 3.07 -73.03
CA THR A 8 12.01 2.72 -72.34
C THR A 8 12.11 3.73 -71.15
N ASP A 9 12.76 3.43 -70.03
CA ASP A 9 14.11 3.87 -69.60
C ASP A 9 13.98 4.01 -68.05
N ASP A 10 14.93 3.72 -67.18
CA ASP A 10 16.32 4.14 -67.27
C ASP A 10 17.18 3.35 -66.27
N GLU A 11 18.47 3.38 -66.56
CA GLU A 11 19.60 2.65 -66.02
C GLU A 11 20.15 3.33 -64.76
N ALA A 12 20.58 2.57 -63.74
CA ALA A 12 21.68 3.01 -62.87
C ALA A 12 22.28 1.84 -62.06
N SER A 13 23.39 1.36 -62.59
CA SER A 13 24.39 0.49 -61.98
C SER A 13 24.98 1.05 -60.67
N ARG A 14 25.56 0.13 -59.89
CA ARG A 14 26.50 0.30 -58.75
C ARG A 14 25.81 0.60 -57.42
N ARG A 15 26.02 -0.20 -56.37
CA ARG A 15 27.33 -0.66 -55.87
C ARG A 15 27.11 -1.95 -55.08
N ASP A 16 27.99 -2.93 -55.26
CA ASP A 16 28.31 -3.99 -54.31
C ASP A 16 28.17 -3.48 -52.88
N SER A 17 27.05 -3.80 -52.25
CA SER A 17 26.81 -3.41 -50.87
C SER A 17 27.61 -4.37 -50.02
N ALA A 18 28.54 -3.84 -49.23
CA ALA A 18 29.26 -4.57 -48.18
C ALA A 18 28.32 -5.36 -47.24
N LEU A 19 27.01 -5.03 -47.27
CA LEU A 19 25.94 -5.75 -46.60
C LEU A 19 25.66 -7.14 -47.23
N ALA A 20 25.64 -7.26 -48.55
CA ALA A 20 25.33 -8.51 -49.26
C ALA A 20 26.46 -9.54 -49.07
N ASP A 21 27.72 -9.09 -49.20
CA ASP A 21 28.92 -9.92 -48.98
C ASP A 21 29.03 -10.44 -47.53
N ASN A 22 28.57 -9.65 -46.55
CA ASN A 22 28.59 -10.06 -45.15
C ASN A 22 27.55 -11.17 -44.85
N ILE A 23 26.41 -11.16 -45.53
CA ILE A 23 25.34 -12.16 -45.35
C ILE A 23 25.79 -13.52 -45.87
N ASP A 24 26.47 -13.59 -47.01
CA ASP A 24 27.00 -14.84 -47.55
C ASP A 24 28.19 -15.38 -46.74
N ARG A 25 29.08 -14.49 -46.25
CA ARG A 25 30.31 -14.92 -45.57
C ARG A 25 30.11 -15.37 -44.12
N LYS A 26 29.14 -14.81 -43.38
CA LYS A 26 28.84 -15.18 -41.98
C LYS A 26 27.61 -16.06 -41.85
N GLY A 27 27.50 -17.04 -42.76
CA GLY A 27 26.41 -18.01 -42.80
C GLY A 27 25.85 -18.38 -41.42
N ARG A 28 24.51 -18.32 -41.35
CA ARG A 28 23.66 -18.96 -40.33
C ARG A 28 23.75 -18.49 -38.88
N ASN A 29 24.40 -17.37 -38.56
CA ASN A 29 24.43 -16.85 -37.16
C ASN A 29 23.89 -15.42 -36.96
N ALA A 30 23.07 -14.89 -37.88
CA ALA A 30 22.38 -13.62 -37.64
C ALA A 30 21.29 -13.81 -36.57
N TYR A 31 21.48 -13.15 -35.43
CA TYR A 31 20.61 -13.09 -34.24
C TYR A 31 19.16 -12.59 -34.51
N TYR A 32 18.79 -12.39 -35.78
CA TYR A 32 17.55 -11.71 -36.20
C TYR A 32 16.46 -12.64 -36.76
N TYR A 33 16.61 -13.97 -36.67
CA TYR A 33 15.63 -14.93 -37.19
C TYR A 33 14.59 -15.43 -36.19
N ALA A 34 14.65 -15.03 -34.92
CA ALA A 34 13.60 -15.36 -33.95
C ALA A 34 12.28 -14.57 -34.17
N HIS A 35 12.29 -13.56 -35.05
CA HIS A 35 11.11 -12.76 -35.39
C HIS A 35 10.55 -13.07 -36.79
N ALA A 36 11.07 -14.09 -37.48
CA ALA A 36 10.63 -14.46 -38.83
C ALA A 36 9.46 -15.46 -38.85
N HIS A 37 8.91 -15.84 -37.69
CA HIS A 37 7.66 -16.60 -37.64
C HIS A 37 6.47 -15.64 -37.74
N LYS A 38 5.73 -15.70 -38.86
CA LYS A 38 4.36 -15.20 -38.89
C LYS A 38 3.55 -16.10 -37.95
N ALA A 39 3.21 -15.58 -36.77
CA ALA A 39 2.31 -16.25 -35.87
C ALA A 39 0.91 -16.29 -36.52
N ASP A 40 0.46 -17.47 -36.93
CA ASP A 40 -0.96 -17.74 -37.19
C ASP A 40 -1.62 -17.98 -35.82
N GLY A 41 -1.67 -16.92 -35.02
CA GLY A 41 -2.34 -16.90 -33.73
C GLY A 41 -3.67 -16.18 -33.85
N PRO A 42 -4.66 -16.47 -32.99
CA PRO A 42 -5.92 -15.76 -33.00
C PRO A 42 -5.66 -14.25 -32.88
N VAL A 43 -6.33 -13.45 -33.72
CA VAL A 43 -6.28 -12.00 -33.69
C VAL A 43 -6.59 -11.54 -32.27
N TRP A 44 -5.60 -10.97 -31.59
CA TRP A 44 -5.80 -10.36 -30.29
C TRP A 44 -6.58 -9.06 -30.48
N ASP A 45 -7.84 -9.02 -30.04
CA ASP A 45 -8.61 -7.79 -29.93
C ASP A 45 -7.85 -6.82 -28.99
N MET A 46 -7.22 -5.81 -29.58
CA MET A 46 -6.43 -4.76 -28.93
C MET A 46 -7.28 -3.85 -28.02
N LYS A 47 -7.94 -4.43 -27.02
CA LYS A 47 -8.55 -3.68 -25.92
C LYS A 47 -7.56 -3.68 -24.74
N PRO A 48 -6.69 -2.67 -24.61
CA PRO A 48 -6.00 -2.41 -23.35
C PRO A 48 -7.00 -1.77 -22.38
N GLU A 49 -8.11 -2.44 -22.11
CA GLU A 49 -8.99 -2.05 -21.03
C GLU A 49 -8.43 -2.72 -19.79
N PRO A 50 -7.88 -1.96 -18.82
CA PRO A 50 -7.44 -2.55 -17.57
C PRO A 50 -8.67 -3.21 -16.95
N ARG A 51 -8.69 -4.55 -16.93
CA ARG A 51 -9.66 -5.29 -16.14
C ARG A 51 -9.43 -4.88 -14.68
N LEU A 52 -10.33 -4.07 -14.13
CA LEU A 52 -10.45 -3.86 -12.70
C LEU A 52 -10.52 -5.25 -12.07
N LEU A 53 -9.45 -5.62 -11.34
CA LEU A 53 -9.44 -6.81 -10.51
C LEU A 53 -10.68 -6.71 -9.64
N LYS A 54 -11.52 -7.73 -9.77
CA LYS A 54 -12.72 -7.91 -8.94
C LYS A 54 -12.38 -7.50 -7.52
N THR A 55 -13.16 -6.59 -6.96
CA THR A 55 -13.27 -6.51 -5.51
C THR A 55 -13.88 -7.84 -5.09
N GLU A 56 -13.02 -8.83 -4.85
CA GLU A 56 -13.38 -9.91 -3.96
C GLU A 56 -13.73 -9.22 -2.64
N LYS A 57 -15.01 -9.30 -2.33
CA LYS A 57 -15.56 -9.07 -1.02
C LYS A 57 -14.94 -10.13 -0.10
N VAL A 58 -13.67 -9.95 0.24
CA VAL A 58 -13.12 -10.52 1.45
C VAL A 58 -13.89 -9.80 2.54
N GLU A 59 -14.81 -10.53 3.15
CA GLU A 59 -15.40 -10.26 4.45
C GLU A 59 -14.26 -10.31 5.48
N GLY A 60 -13.34 -9.34 5.39
CA GLY A 60 -12.75 -8.75 6.57
C GLY A 60 -13.54 -7.47 6.76
N GLU A 61 -14.08 -7.25 7.95
CA GLU A 61 -14.55 -5.95 8.38
C GLU A 61 -13.46 -4.92 8.12
N LYS A 62 -13.51 -4.30 6.93
CA LYS A 62 -12.75 -3.09 6.63
C LYS A 62 -13.48 -2.01 7.39
N GLU A 63 -13.18 -1.93 8.69
CA GLU A 63 -13.48 -0.76 9.49
C GLU A 63 -13.11 0.44 8.64
N ALA A 64 -14.11 1.29 8.35
CA ALA A 64 -13.94 2.46 7.54
C ALA A 64 -12.62 3.14 7.94
N VAL A 65 -11.71 3.32 6.97
CA VAL A 65 -10.51 4.12 7.18
C VAL A 65 -11.00 5.55 7.35
N VAL A 66 -11.44 5.87 8.56
CA VAL A 66 -11.74 7.21 8.99
C VAL A 66 -10.43 7.95 8.83
N VAL A 67 -10.39 8.91 7.90
CA VAL A 67 -9.25 9.82 7.74
C VAL A 67 -9.11 10.53 9.07
N ALA A 68 -8.15 10.06 9.87
CA ALA A 68 -7.94 10.49 11.23
C ALA A 68 -6.47 10.88 11.39
N ARG A 69 -6.22 12.05 11.97
CA ARG A 69 -4.87 12.52 12.24
C ARG A 69 -4.22 11.63 13.30
N PRO A 70 -2.97 11.18 13.08
CA PRO A 70 -2.25 10.44 14.11
C PRO A 70 -2.00 11.33 15.32
N ILE A 71 -2.25 10.78 16.51
CA ILE A 71 -1.96 11.46 17.76
C ILE A 71 -0.46 11.28 18.06
N THR A 72 0.30 12.35 18.00
CA THR A 72 1.74 12.35 18.29
C THR A 72 2.05 12.84 19.71
N ASP A 73 1.18 13.67 20.28
CA ASP A 73 1.34 14.25 21.61
C ASP A 73 0.60 13.40 22.64
N TYR A 74 1.36 12.56 23.35
CA TYR A 74 0.86 11.74 24.44
C TYR A 74 1.97 11.52 25.47
N ALA A 75 1.55 11.32 26.72
CA ALA A 75 2.43 10.89 27.80
C ALA A 75 1.98 9.52 28.28
N TRP A 76 2.89 8.71 28.80
CA TRP A 76 2.53 7.43 29.40
C TRP A 76 3.31 7.24 30.70
N GLU A 77 2.72 6.46 31.60
CA GLU A 77 3.26 6.11 32.91
C GLU A 77 3.11 4.61 33.09
N ASP A 78 4.22 3.95 33.39
CA ASP A 78 4.21 2.56 33.79
C ASP A 78 3.91 2.44 35.27
N GLN A 79 3.08 1.46 35.61
CA GLN A 79 2.89 0.97 36.96
C GLN A 79 3.14 -0.54 36.93
N ASP A 80 3.31 -1.17 38.09
CA ASP A 80 3.70 -2.58 38.18
C ASP A 80 2.79 -3.48 37.33
N LYS A 81 1.47 -3.36 37.51
CA LYS A 81 0.45 -4.20 36.82
C LYS A 81 -0.32 -3.52 35.70
N LYS A 82 -0.10 -2.22 35.47
CA LYS A 82 -0.90 -1.44 34.51
C LYS A 82 -0.10 -0.30 33.90
N VAL A 83 -0.43 0.08 32.68
CA VAL A 83 0.15 1.24 32.00
C VAL A 83 -0.93 2.27 31.77
N LYS A 84 -0.65 3.53 32.08
CA LYS A 84 -1.57 4.64 31.80
C LYS A 84 -1.01 5.49 30.68
N ILE A 85 -1.82 5.77 29.68
CA ILE A 85 -1.51 6.71 28.62
C ILE A 85 -2.44 7.91 28.77
N TYR A 86 -1.82 9.09 28.87
CA TYR A 86 -2.47 10.38 28.95
C TYR A 86 -2.36 11.05 27.59
N VAL A 87 -3.50 11.29 26.97
CA VAL A 87 -3.56 12.03 25.71
C VAL A 87 -4.19 13.39 25.99
N MET A 88 -3.46 14.47 25.71
CA MET A 88 -3.97 15.83 25.88
C MET A 88 -4.94 16.15 24.75
N PHE A 89 -6.21 16.37 25.09
CA PHE A 89 -7.26 16.74 24.15
C PHE A 89 -8.17 17.75 24.84
N GLU A 90 -7.90 19.03 24.63
CA GLU A 90 -8.68 20.12 25.22
C GLU A 90 -10.10 20.15 24.66
N GLY A 91 -11.11 19.93 25.50
CA GLY A 91 -12.52 19.91 25.08
C GLY A 91 -13.06 18.52 24.72
N VAL A 92 -12.30 17.43 24.91
CA VAL A 92 -12.79 16.06 24.65
C VAL A 92 -13.93 15.64 25.55
N GLY A 93 -14.10 16.25 26.72
CA GLY A 93 -15.24 15.95 27.59
C GLY A 93 -16.59 16.43 27.06
N GLU A 94 -16.60 17.37 26.12
CA GLU A 94 -17.84 17.84 25.47
C GLU A 94 -18.31 16.88 24.37
N LEU A 95 -17.42 15.98 23.92
CA LEU A 95 -17.78 14.95 22.94
C LEU A 95 -18.62 13.84 23.59
N SER A 96 -19.52 13.26 22.79
CA SER A 96 -20.34 12.12 23.19
C SER A 96 -19.47 10.92 23.58
N ASP A 97 -19.97 10.04 24.44
CA ASP A 97 -19.26 8.81 24.82
C ASP A 97 -18.98 7.92 23.60
N ASP A 98 -19.88 7.91 22.61
CA ASP A 98 -19.71 7.24 21.32
C ASP A 98 -18.59 7.82 20.43
N ALA A 99 -18.15 9.06 20.70
CA ALA A 99 -17.07 9.68 19.93
C ALA A 99 -15.71 9.06 20.21
N VAL A 100 -15.53 8.41 21.37
CA VAL A 100 -14.28 7.78 21.78
C VAL A 100 -14.42 6.27 21.66
N LYS A 101 -13.83 5.70 20.61
CA LYS A 101 -13.78 4.25 20.41
C LYS A 101 -12.42 3.73 20.81
N LEU A 102 -12.41 2.79 21.77
CA LEU A 102 -11.23 2.04 22.15
C LEU A 102 -11.38 0.61 21.63
N ASN A 103 -10.44 0.20 20.78
CA ASN A 103 -10.27 -1.18 20.38
C ASN A 103 -8.89 -1.65 20.88
N PHE A 104 -8.82 -2.82 21.50
CA PHE A 104 -7.58 -3.38 22.02
C PHE A 104 -7.47 -4.84 21.61
N ALA A 105 -6.23 -5.31 21.48
CA ALA A 105 -5.88 -6.69 21.21
C ALA A 105 -4.77 -7.12 22.19
N GLU A 106 -4.26 -8.34 22.04
CA GLU A 106 -3.28 -8.92 22.98
C GLU A 106 -2.02 -8.07 23.13
N ASN A 107 -1.52 -7.49 22.04
CA ASN A 107 -0.27 -6.72 22.03
C ASN A 107 -0.40 -5.38 21.27
N SER A 108 -1.62 -4.92 21.01
CA SER A 108 -1.86 -3.72 20.23
C SER A 108 -3.13 -3.03 20.70
N PHE A 109 -3.24 -1.73 20.44
CA PHE A 109 -4.49 -1.02 20.67
C PHE A 109 -4.66 0.11 19.66
N SER A 110 -5.91 0.49 19.45
CA SER A 110 -6.30 1.67 18.69
C SER A 110 -7.38 2.45 19.42
N LEU A 111 -7.08 3.73 19.67
CA LEU A 111 -8.01 4.71 20.21
C LEU A 111 -8.39 5.66 19.08
N THR A 112 -9.67 5.76 18.78
CA THR A 112 -10.21 6.69 17.77
C THR A 112 -11.09 7.70 18.47
N VAL A 113 -10.81 8.99 18.27
CA VAL A 113 -11.59 10.11 18.77
C VAL A 113 -12.22 10.81 17.56
N MET A 114 -13.53 10.78 17.46
CA MET A 114 -14.28 11.36 16.33
C MET A 114 -14.81 12.75 16.68
N GLY A 115 -14.81 13.66 15.70
CA GLY A 115 -15.46 14.97 15.84
C GLY A 115 -14.72 15.99 16.72
N TYR A 116 -13.44 15.76 17.05
CA TYR A 116 -12.64 16.74 17.77
C TYR A 116 -12.24 17.90 16.85
N LYS A 117 -12.74 19.11 17.11
CA LYS A 117 -12.54 20.29 16.24
C LYS A 117 -12.92 20.05 14.77
N GLY A 118 -13.89 19.16 14.53
CA GLY A 118 -14.32 18.76 13.18
C GLY A 118 -13.39 17.76 12.49
N GLU A 119 -12.36 17.28 13.18
CA GLU A 119 -11.41 16.30 12.69
C GLU A 119 -11.46 15.02 13.54
N ASN A 120 -11.06 13.92 12.93
CA ASN A 120 -10.90 12.66 13.64
C ASN A 120 -9.45 12.50 14.01
N HIS A 121 -9.18 11.95 15.18
CA HIS A 121 -7.84 11.66 15.65
C HIS A 121 -7.74 10.19 16.03
N LYS A 122 -6.62 9.56 15.69
CA LYS A 122 -6.40 8.14 15.97
C LYS A 122 -5.03 7.94 16.58
N LEU A 123 -4.98 7.23 17.69
CA LEU A 123 -3.76 6.76 18.34
C LEU A 123 -3.73 5.24 18.18
N THR A 124 -2.77 4.72 17.43
CA THR A 124 -2.64 3.27 17.21
C THR A 124 -1.24 2.83 17.54
N PHE A 125 -1.14 1.74 18.29
CA PHE A 125 0.11 1.06 18.57
C PHE A 125 0.01 -0.37 18.05
N ALA A 126 0.81 -0.68 17.03
CA ALA A 126 0.82 -1.99 16.38
C ALA A 126 1.53 -3.06 17.22
N THR A 127 2.56 -2.67 17.97
CA THR A 127 3.33 -3.57 18.82
C THR A 127 3.63 -2.90 20.16
N LEU A 128 2.94 -3.34 21.21
CA LEU A 128 3.19 -2.96 22.59
C LEU A 128 4.36 -3.75 23.17
N PHE A 129 4.97 -3.20 24.22
CA PHE A 129 6.12 -3.85 24.87
C PHE A 129 5.80 -5.23 25.45
N ALA A 130 4.63 -5.39 26.04
CA ALA A 130 4.15 -6.68 26.53
C ALA A 130 2.66 -6.85 26.25
N ASN A 131 2.17 -8.07 26.45
CA ASN A 131 0.77 -8.39 26.27
C ASN A 131 -0.11 -7.74 27.36
N ILE A 132 -1.30 -7.35 26.94
CA ILE A 132 -2.33 -6.75 27.78
C ILE A 132 -3.51 -7.72 27.92
N GLU A 133 -4.04 -7.84 29.14
CA GLU A 133 -5.22 -8.64 29.43
C GLU A 133 -6.50 -7.82 29.18
N ASN A 134 -6.45 -6.54 29.49
CA ASN A 134 -7.61 -5.67 29.43
C ASN A 134 -7.20 -4.22 29.16
N ALA A 135 -8.11 -3.42 28.58
CA ALA A 135 -7.90 -2.00 28.35
C ALA A 135 -9.16 -1.20 28.69
N THR A 136 -8.99 -0.03 29.29
CA THR A 136 -10.09 0.86 29.68
C THR A 136 -9.76 2.30 29.34
N ALA A 137 -10.60 2.97 28.57
CA ALA A 137 -10.49 4.40 28.30
C ALA A 137 -11.39 5.20 29.24
N LYS A 138 -10.85 6.25 29.86
CA LYS A 138 -11.58 7.22 30.66
C LYS A 138 -11.41 8.60 30.06
N LYS A 139 -12.49 9.19 29.57
CA LYS A 139 -12.49 10.58 29.12
C LYS A 139 -12.58 11.53 30.32
N LYS A 140 -11.83 12.62 30.24
CA LYS A 140 -11.87 13.78 31.16
C LYS A 140 -12.03 15.03 30.29
N PRO A 141 -12.50 16.16 30.84
CA PRO A 141 -12.74 17.40 30.07
C PRO A 141 -11.60 17.80 29.13
N ASN A 142 -10.34 17.70 29.58
CA ASN A 142 -9.17 18.14 28.82
C ASN A 142 -8.18 17.02 28.46
N LYS A 143 -8.49 15.76 28.81
CA LYS A 143 -7.58 14.63 28.59
C LYS A 143 -8.29 13.30 28.47
N VAL A 144 -7.74 12.40 27.68
CA VAL A 144 -8.16 10.99 27.67
C VAL A 144 -7.12 10.17 28.41
N ILE A 145 -7.58 9.35 29.36
CA ILE A 145 -6.72 8.47 30.14
C ILE A 145 -7.03 7.04 29.72
N LEU A 146 -6.12 6.42 28.99
CA LEU A 146 -6.19 5.01 28.64
C LEU A 146 -5.42 4.20 29.69
N THR A 147 -6.06 3.22 30.30
CA THR A 147 -5.44 2.30 31.26
C THR A 147 -5.37 0.92 30.62
N LEU A 148 -4.17 0.41 30.42
CA LEU A 148 -3.90 -0.94 29.94
C LEU A 148 -3.50 -1.82 31.12
N PHE A 149 -4.07 -3.00 31.24
CA PHE A 149 -3.74 -3.99 32.26
C PHE A 149 -2.79 -5.01 31.66
N LYS A 150 -1.61 -5.17 32.25
CA LYS A 150 -0.59 -6.10 31.76
C LYS A 150 -0.98 -7.52 32.16
N THR A 151 -0.79 -8.47 31.26
CA THR A 151 -1.00 -9.90 31.58
C THR A 151 0.07 -10.41 32.55
N GLU A 152 1.30 -9.91 32.40
CA GLU A 152 2.45 -10.25 33.23
C GLU A 152 3.00 -9.00 33.92
N GLU A 153 3.50 -9.16 35.15
CA GLU A 153 4.14 -8.09 35.91
C GLU A 153 5.53 -7.79 35.32
N ASN A 154 5.55 -7.03 34.23
CA ASN A 154 6.75 -6.62 33.52
C ASN A 154 6.90 -5.10 33.58
N SER A 155 8.11 -4.59 33.87
CA SER A 155 8.40 -3.15 33.71
C SER A 155 8.54 -2.82 32.23
N TRP A 156 7.89 -1.75 31.79
CA TRP A 156 7.92 -1.33 30.40
C TRP A 156 8.94 -0.20 30.28
N PRO A 157 10.07 -0.37 29.57
CA PRO A 157 11.00 0.73 29.30
C PRO A 157 10.45 1.68 28.23
N CYS A 158 9.58 1.19 27.36
CA CYS A 158 8.92 1.95 26.31
C CYS A 158 7.48 1.42 26.12
N ILE A 159 6.59 2.27 25.60
CA ILE A 159 5.20 1.86 25.33
C ILE A 159 5.10 0.95 24.10
N ALA A 160 5.90 1.22 23.08
CA ALA A 160 5.92 0.50 21.81
C ALA A 160 7.24 -0.26 21.68
N GLN A 161 7.22 -1.48 21.16
CA GLN A 161 8.46 -2.13 20.73
C GLN A 161 8.92 -1.41 19.46
N GLY A 162 10.11 -0.82 19.52
CA GLY A 162 10.74 -0.26 18.32
C GLY A 162 10.93 -1.37 17.30
N THR A 163 10.39 -1.19 16.09
CA THR A 163 10.67 -2.11 14.99
C THR A 163 12.17 -2.04 14.69
N PRO A 164 12.94 -3.15 14.77
CA PRO A 164 14.30 -3.15 14.26
C PRO A 164 14.24 -2.84 12.76
N SER A 165 14.94 -1.78 12.34
CA SER A 165 15.12 -1.42 10.92
C SER A 165 16.17 -2.28 10.24
#